data_AF-B7LIS1-F1
#
_entry.id   AF-B7LIS1-F1
#
_cell.length_a   1.000
_cell.length_b   1.000
_cell.length_c   1.000
_cell.angle_alpha   90.00
_cell.angle_beta   90.00
_cell.angle_gamma   90.00
#
_symmetry.space_group_name_H-M   'P 1'
#
loop_
_entity.id
_entity.type
_entity.pdbx_description
1 polymer ?
#
loop_
_entity_poly.entity_id
_entity_poly.type
_entity_poly.pdbx_seq_one_letter_code
_entity_poly.pdbx_strand_id
1 'polypeptide(L)'
;MKKQVCLLLSGLLLAGCAGQHHRPPAGMAGNLPPPDLRAWLTPTDNQDDGISDTRRQMLTDAGRTLGFRGGKAQRSWELIQALNARESTLNALYDFRPLISREGWLPPVIDEAQDVAHIQPDQIRTASRVWTILRPERFVSNPPGWRDWLLRGLSTTATPGTEGRVVPEDRAQRRLWENALRQGWQEGRDNADLTLEANQKRLTRDYRGMMLYALLWRQGMITRPDVTEQRQTVTGNGRKLITGDRVRRLKTHAEFTLQKSRWRPLVSTEGEKNDITR
;
A
#
# COMPACT_ATOMS: atom_id res chain seq x y z
N MET A 1 62.73 19.32 49.33
CA MET A 1 64.15 19.43 48.91
C MET A 1 64.16 19.71 47.41
N LYS A 2 64.00 20.96 46.93
CA LYS A 2 65.04 21.90 46.44
C LYS A 2 66.31 21.28 45.83
N LYS A 3 66.50 21.48 44.51
CA LYS A 3 67.67 22.02 43.75
C LYS A 3 67.33 21.89 42.22
N GLN A 4 67.15 22.93 41.38
CA GLN A 4 68.08 23.94 40.81
C GLN A 4 69.32 23.29 40.15
N VAL A 5 69.82 23.53 38.92
CA VAL A 5 69.89 24.65 37.94
C VAL A 5 70.42 24.08 36.59
N CYS A 6 69.81 24.39 35.44
CA CYS A 6 70.30 25.21 34.29
C CYS A 6 71.68 24.90 33.66
N LEU A 7 71.73 24.59 32.36
CA LEU A 7 72.67 25.19 31.38
C LEU A 7 72.27 24.91 29.92
N LEU A 8 72.40 25.97 29.12
CA LEU A 8 72.03 26.16 27.71
C LEU A 8 73.00 25.48 26.74
N LEU A 9 72.52 25.07 25.57
CA LEU A 9 73.26 25.30 24.32
C LEU A 9 72.33 25.23 23.10
N SER A 10 72.28 26.35 22.38
CA SER A 10 71.56 26.59 21.13
C SER A 10 72.20 25.86 19.96
N GLY A 11 71.38 25.33 19.04
CA GLY A 11 71.79 24.80 17.75
C GLY A 11 70.69 24.98 16.70
N LEU A 12 71.05 25.56 15.56
CA LEU A 12 70.23 26.11 14.49
C LEU A 12 69.39 25.08 13.68
N LEU A 13 68.19 25.53 13.30
CA LEU A 13 67.48 25.38 12.01
C LEU A 13 67.32 23.99 11.36
N LEU A 14 66.06 23.59 11.17
CA LEU A 14 65.47 23.32 9.86
C LEU A 14 63.93 23.35 9.96
N ALA A 15 63.32 24.29 9.25
CA ALA A 15 61.88 24.44 9.15
C ALA A 15 61.29 23.33 8.27
N GLY A 16 60.57 22.40 8.89
CA GLY A 16 59.68 21.46 8.19
C GLY A 16 58.23 21.87 8.41
N CYS A 17 57.62 22.52 7.42
CA CYS A 17 56.18 22.78 7.42
C CYS A 17 55.44 21.46 7.22
N ALA A 18 54.99 20.85 8.31
CA ALA A 18 53.97 19.81 8.27
C ALA A 18 52.63 20.47 7.89
N GLY A 19 52.21 20.31 6.63
CA GLY A 19 50.89 20.70 6.17
C GLY A 19 49.83 19.83 6.84
N GLN A 20 49.24 20.32 7.91
CA GLN A 20 48.05 19.73 8.53
C GLN A 20 46.88 19.86 7.54
N HIS A 21 46.37 18.73 7.04
CA HIS A 21 45.09 18.70 6.34
C HIS A 21 43.97 19.00 7.34
N HIS A 22 43.63 20.28 7.46
CA HIS A 22 42.44 20.73 8.18
C HIS A 22 41.22 20.39 7.33
N ARG A 23 40.46 19.36 7.76
CA ARG A 23 39.17 19.01 7.15
C ARG A 23 38.12 19.98 7.72
N PRO A 24 37.46 20.82 6.90
CA PRO A 24 36.47 21.75 7.43
C PRO A 24 35.19 21.00 7.88
N PRO A 25 34.47 21.51 8.89
CA PRO A 25 33.23 20.91 9.36
C PRO A 25 32.11 21.03 8.31
N ALA A 26 31.30 19.98 8.22
CA ALA A 26 30.16 19.85 7.31
C ALA A 26 29.04 20.85 7.69
N GLY A 27 29.11 22.08 7.18
CA GLY A 27 28.08 23.10 7.44
C GLY A 27 28.07 24.31 6.50
N MET A 28 29.01 24.43 5.56
CA MET A 28 29.10 25.57 4.62
C MET A 28 29.27 25.12 3.16
N ALA A 29 28.38 24.26 2.67
CA ALA A 29 28.41 23.82 1.26
C ALA A 29 27.79 24.83 0.28
N GLY A 30 27.26 25.95 0.75
CA GLY A 30 26.47 26.89 -0.06
C GLY A 30 27.21 28.05 -0.70
N ASN A 31 28.52 28.23 -0.48
CA ASN A 31 29.23 29.45 -0.91
C ASN A 31 30.71 29.23 -1.33
N LEU A 32 31.02 28.08 -1.92
CA LEU A 32 32.34 27.82 -2.51
C LEU A 32 32.39 28.33 -3.96
N PRO A 33 33.46 29.03 -4.39
CA PRO A 33 33.62 29.38 -5.79
C PRO A 33 33.71 28.10 -6.65
N PRO A 34 33.18 28.13 -7.89
CA PRO A 34 33.21 26.96 -8.76
C PRO A 34 34.67 26.52 -9.02
N PRO A 35 34.90 25.22 -9.26
CA PRO A 35 36.25 24.68 -9.46
C PRO A 35 36.95 25.36 -10.65
N ASP A 36 38.25 25.66 -10.50
CA ASP A 36 39.06 26.22 -11.58
C ASP A 36 39.31 25.20 -12.71
N LEU A 37 39.82 25.67 -13.86
CA LEU A 37 40.08 24.82 -15.03
C LEU A 37 40.99 23.60 -14.71
N ARG A 38 41.91 23.71 -13.74
CA ARG A 38 42.81 22.61 -13.38
C ARG A 38 42.06 21.45 -12.77
N ALA A 39 40.99 21.71 -12.00
CA ALA A 39 40.10 20.68 -11.48
C ALA A 39 39.39 19.86 -12.58
N TRP A 40 39.23 20.42 -13.78
CA TRP A 40 38.68 19.73 -14.95
C TRP A 40 39.74 19.07 -15.83
N LEU A 41 40.98 19.58 -15.78
CA LEU A 41 42.14 19.04 -16.51
C LEU A 41 42.77 17.83 -15.80
N THR A 42 42.58 17.70 -14.49
CA THR A 42 42.88 16.49 -13.73
C THR A 42 41.55 15.90 -13.23
N PRO A 43 40.88 15.05 -14.02
CA PRO A 43 39.70 14.36 -13.54
C PRO A 43 40.12 13.53 -12.32
N THR A 44 39.68 13.93 -11.13
CA THR A 44 39.75 13.04 -9.98
C THR A 44 38.75 11.94 -10.28
N ASP A 45 39.24 10.78 -10.71
CA ASP A 45 38.41 9.60 -10.87
C ASP A 45 37.95 9.20 -9.47
N ASN A 46 36.82 9.75 -9.03
CA ASN A 46 36.24 9.49 -7.73
C ASN A 46 35.54 8.11 -7.75
N GLN A 47 36.24 7.04 -8.19
CA GLN A 47 35.86 5.64 -7.97
C GLN A 47 36.91 4.68 -8.55
N ASP A 48 37.82 4.23 -7.69
CA ASP A 48 38.95 3.31 -7.94
C ASP A 48 38.53 1.85 -8.29
N ASP A 49 37.33 1.65 -8.84
CA ASP A 49 36.75 0.33 -9.12
C ASP A 49 36.78 -0.04 -10.63
N GLY A 50 37.05 0.92 -11.52
CA GLY A 50 37.03 0.72 -12.98
C GLY A 50 35.64 0.49 -13.61
N ILE A 51 34.55 0.74 -12.87
CA ILE A 51 33.16 0.55 -13.34
C ILE A 51 32.60 1.89 -13.83
N SER A 52 32.13 1.95 -15.08
CA SER A 52 31.46 3.15 -15.59
C SER A 52 30.14 3.44 -14.87
N ASP A 53 29.79 4.72 -14.71
CA ASP A 53 28.55 5.13 -14.03
C ASP A 53 27.29 4.50 -14.64
N THR A 54 27.23 4.39 -15.97
CA THR A 54 26.11 3.75 -16.66
C THR A 54 26.01 2.27 -16.32
N ARG A 55 27.14 1.55 -16.29
CA ARG A 55 27.19 0.15 -15.90
C ARG A 55 26.82 -0.04 -14.43
N ARG A 56 27.28 0.85 -13.55
CA ARG A 56 26.93 0.88 -12.13
C ARG A 56 25.42 1.04 -11.93
N GLN A 57 24.80 2.00 -12.61
CA GLN A 57 23.35 2.22 -12.55
C GLN A 57 22.58 1.00 -13.08
N MET A 58 22.97 0.46 -14.25
CA MET A 58 22.33 -0.72 -14.82
C MET A 58 22.39 -1.94 -13.90
N LEU A 59 23.56 -2.23 -13.32
CA LEU A 59 23.74 -3.34 -12.37
C LEU A 59 22.92 -3.13 -11.09
N THR A 60 22.89 -1.90 -10.60
CA THR A 60 22.13 -1.54 -9.39
C THR A 60 20.63 -1.70 -9.61
N ASP A 61 20.10 -1.15 -10.71
CA ASP A 61 18.66 -1.19 -11.00
C ASP A 61 18.19 -2.61 -11.32
N ALA A 62 18.96 -3.36 -12.11
CA ALA A 62 18.64 -4.74 -12.43
C ALA A 62 18.72 -5.63 -11.19
N GLY A 63 19.77 -5.50 -10.37
CA GLY A 63 19.94 -6.24 -9.13
C GLY A 63 18.82 -5.93 -8.14
N ARG A 64 18.52 -4.65 -7.91
CA ARG A 64 17.44 -4.21 -7.02
C ARG A 64 16.08 -4.68 -7.50
N THR A 65 15.79 -4.60 -8.80
CA THR A 65 14.51 -5.05 -9.35
C THR A 65 14.35 -6.57 -9.25
N LEU A 66 15.40 -7.34 -9.54
CA LEU A 66 15.38 -8.79 -9.37
C LEU A 66 15.18 -9.18 -7.91
N GLY A 67 15.91 -8.51 -7.01
CA GLY A 67 15.81 -8.68 -5.56
C GLY A 67 14.39 -8.40 -5.08
N PHE A 68 13.81 -7.27 -5.48
CA PHE A 68 12.44 -6.87 -5.15
C PHE A 68 11.41 -7.92 -5.54
N ARG A 69 11.48 -8.43 -6.78
CA ARG A 69 10.55 -9.46 -7.25
C ARG A 69 10.70 -10.76 -6.46
N GLY A 70 11.94 -11.18 -6.17
CA GLY A 70 12.24 -12.37 -5.39
C GLY A 70 11.76 -12.26 -3.93
N GLY A 71 12.13 -11.18 -3.26
CA GLY A 71 11.75 -10.91 -1.86
C GLY A 71 10.24 -10.77 -1.69
N LYS A 72 9.56 -10.07 -2.61
CA LYS A 72 8.10 -9.98 -2.63
C LYS A 72 7.43 -11.34 -2.79
N ALA A 73 7.94 -12.18 -3.68
CA ALA A 73 7.38 -13.50 -3.93
C ALA A 73 7.55 -14.43 -2.72
N GLN A 74 8.75 -14.46 -2.12
CA GLN A 74 9.02 -15.22 -0.90
C GLN A 74 8.11 -14.76 0.24
N ARG A 75 8.04 -13.45 0.50
CA ARG A 75 7.22 -12.91 1.59
C ARG A 75 5.73 -13.16 1.35
N SER A 76 5.26 -12.99 0.12
CA SER A 76 3.88 -13.32 -0.25
C SER A 76 3.55 -14.78 0.08
N TRP A 77 4.44 -15.72 -0.22
CA TRP A 77 4.26 -17.13 0.15
C TRP A 77 4.14 -17.32 1.67
N GLU A 78 5.05 -16.74 2.46
CA GLU A 78 5.00 -16.81 3.94
C GLU A 78 3.67 -16.27 4.48
N LEU A 79 3.22 -15.11 3.98
CA LEU A 79 1.97 -14.48 4.38
C LEU A 79 0.75 -15.35 4.03
N ILE A 80 0.73 -15.95 2.83
CA ILE A 80 -0.34 -16.86 2.40
C ILE A 80 -0.43 -18.07 3.33
N GLN A 81 0.70 -18.68 3.69
CA GLN A 81 0.71 -19.80 4.63
C GLN A 81 0.19 -19.36 6.02
N ALA A 82 0.62 -18.19 6.51
CA ALA A 82 0.16 -17.65 7.77
C ALA A 82 -1.37 -17.37 7.77
N LEU A 83 -1.94 -16.91 6.65
CA LEU A 83 -3.37 -16.72 6.50
C LEU A 83 -4.13 -18.06 6.46
N ASN A 84 -3.63 -19.04 5.70
CA ASN A 84 -4.23 -20.37 5.62
C ASN A 84 -4.22 -21.08 6.98
N ALA A 85 -3.17 -20.92 7.77
CA ALA A 85 -3.10 -21.45 9.13
C ALA A 85 -4.19 -20.86 10.07
N ARG A 86 -4.77 -19.71 9.71
CA ARG A 86 -5.83 -19.01 10.48
C ARG A 86 -7.18 -19.04 9.76
N GLU A 87 -7.36 -19.96 8.81
CA GLU A 87 -8.53 -20.01 7.94
C GLU A 87 -9.85 -20.08 8.72
N SER A 88 -9.94 -20.92 9.76
CA SER A 88 -11.16 -21.07 10.56
C SER A 88 -11.57 -19.75 11.23
N THR A 89 -10.60 -19.04 11.83
CA THR A 89 -10.81 -17.72 12.44
C THR A 89 -11.24 -16.69 11.40
N LEU A 90 -10.58 -16.66 10.24
CA LEU A 90 -10.92 -15.71 9.17
C LEU A 90 -12.31 -15.99 8.57
N ASN A 91 -12.69 -17.26 8.43
CA ASN A 91 -14.03 -17.67 7.99
C ASN A 91 -15.11 -17.25 8.99
N ALA A 92 -14.83 -17.34 10.29
CA ALA A 92 -15.76 -16.90 11.34
C ALA A 92 -15.87 -15.37 11.42
N LEU A 93 -14.76 -14.65 11.24
CA LEU A 93 -14.73 -13.19 11.35
C LEU A 93 -15.39 -12.50 10.15
N TYR A 94 -15.22 -13.06 8.94
CA TYR A 94 -15.71 -12.48 7.69
C TYR A 94 -16.70 -13.43 7.01
N ASP A 95 -17.85 -13.65 7.65
CA ASP A 95 -18.92 -14.47 7.07
C ASP A 95 -19.84 -13.62 6.17
N PHE A 96 -19.65 -13.75 4.85
CA PHE A 96 -20.46 -13.04 3.87
C PHE A 96 -21.81 -13.72 3.57
N ARG A 97 -22.02 -14.97 4.00
CA ARG A 97 -23.24 -15.73 3.66
C ARG A 97 -24.52 -15.03 4.12
N PRO A 98 -24.60 -14.48 5.34
CA PRO A 98 -25.79 -13.77 5.81
C PRO A 98 -26.05 -12.45 5.07
N LEU A 99 -25.03 -11.89 4.41
CA LEU A 99 -25.13 -10.62 3.69
C LEU A 99 -25.74 -10.79 2.29
N ILE A 100 -25.74 -12.01 1.75
CA ILE A 100 -26.26 -12.28 0.41
C ILE A 100 -27.79 -12.29 0.47
N SER A 101 -28.39 -11.54 -0.44
CA SER A 101 -29.83 -11.52 -0.60
C SER A 101 -30.37 -12.88 -1.05
N ARG A 102 -31.66 -13.13 -0.83
CA ARG A 102 -32.35 -14.35 -1.29
C ARG A 102 -32.28 -14.52 -2.82
N GLU A 103 -32.14 -13.41 -3.53
CA GLU A 103 -32.05 -13.30 -4.98
C GLU A 103 -30.60 -13.45 -5.48
N GLY A 104 -29.63 -13.70 -4.60
CA GLY A 104 -28.26 -14.09 -4.95
C GLY A 104 -27.32 -12.94 -5.27
N TRP A 105 -27.68 -11.70 -4.92
CA TRP A 105 -26.77 -10.56 -5.00
C TRP A 105 -26.15 -10.22 -3.65
N LEU A 106 -24.91 -9.76 -3.70
CA LEU A 106 -24.15 -9.20 -2.58
C LEU A 106 -24.42 -7.69 -2.50
N PRO A 107 -24.67 -7.13 -1.30
CA PRO A 107 -25.01 -5.72 -1.12
C PRO A 107 -23.91 -4.75 -1.56
N PRO A 108 -24.28 -3.48 -1.80
CA PRO A 108 -23.30 -2.46 -2.06
C PRO A 108 -22.40 -2.23 -0.83
N VAL A 109 -21.20 -1.72 -1.08
CA VAL A 109 -20.28 -1.30 -0.02
C VAL A 109 -20.52 0.17 0.27
N ILE A 110 -21.01 0.47 1.47
CA ILE A 110 -21.21 1.84 1.95
C ILE A 110 -20.02 2.28 2.78
N ASP A 111 -19.52 3.47 2.51
CA ASP A 111 -18.57 4.18 3.38
C ASP A 111 -19.28 5.26 4.16
N GLU A 112 -18.79 5.52 5.37
CA GLU A 112 -19.32 6.55 6.25
C GLU A 112 -18.17 7.45 6.73
N ALA A 113 -18.30 8.74 6.46
CA ALA A 113 -17.47 9.77 7.05
C ALA A 113 -18.29 10.58 8.06
N GLN A 114 -17.72 10.83 9.24
CA GLN A 114 -18.32 11.65 10.28
C GLN A 114 -17.60 12.99 10.39
N ASP A 115 -18.31 14.04 10.82
CA ASP A 115 -17.77 15.38 11.08
C ASP A 115 -16.93 15.95 9.92
N VAL A 116 -17.48 15.88 8.71
CA VAL A 116 -16.81 16.32 7.50
C VAL A 116 -16.94 17.83 7.36
N ALA A 117 -15.81 18.51 7.13
CA ALA A 117 -15.77 19.91 6.75
C ALA A 117 -15.11 20.07 5.37
N HIS A 118 -15.77 20.80 4.48
CA HIS A 118 -15.21 21.24 3.20
C HIS A 118 -15.08 22.75 3.22
N ILE A 119 -13.86 23.24 3.10
CA ILE A 119 -13.51 24.65 3.19
C ILE A 119 -13.05 25.12 1.81
N GLN A 120 -13.74 26.12 1.28
CA GLN A 120 -13.37 26.93 0.14
C GLN A 120 -13.04 28.35 0.64
N PRO A 121 -12.33 29.19 -0.15
CA PRO A 121 -11.93 30.53 0.31
C PRO A 121 -13.09 31.42 0.81
N ASP A 122 -14.30 31.21 0.28
CA ASP A 122 -15.52 31.97 0.56
C ASP A 122 -16.66 31.14 1.20
N GLN A 123 -16.46 29.84 1.42
CA GLN A 123 -17.51 28.95 1.96
C GLN A 123 -16.93 27.86 2.88
N ILE A 124 -17.59 27.66 4.03
CA ILE A 124 -17.38 26.47 4.87
C ILE A 124 -18.67 25.65 4.86
N ARG A 125 -18.57 24.38 4.46
CA ARG A 125 -19.67 23.41 4.51
C ARG A 125 -19.31 22.29 5.48
N THR A 126 -20.13 22.09 6.51
CA THR A 126 -19.98 20.98 7.46
C THR A 126 -21.12 19.97 7.31
N ALA A 127 -20.83 18.71 7.61
CA ALA A 127 -21.80 17.63 7.66
C ALA A 127 -21.45 16.68 8.79
N SER A 128 -22.42 16.36 9.65
CA SER A 128 -22.22 15.39 10.74
C SER A 128 -21.95 13.98 10.21
N ARG A 129 -22.56 13.61 9.09
CA ARG A 129 -22.34 12.31 8.45
C ARG A 129 -22.52 12.38 6.94
N VAL A 130 -21.63 11.71 6.22
CA VAL A 130 -21.68 11.54 4.77
C VAL A 130 -21.57 10.05 4.46
N TRP A 131 -22.56 9.51 3.77
CA TRP A 131 -22.52 8.14 3.26
C TRP A 131 -22.23 8.13 1.76
N THR A 132 -21.39 7.21 1.32
CA THR A 132 -21.05 7.04 -0.10
C THR A 132 -21.12 5.57 -0.50
N ILE A 133 -21.69 5.26 -1.66
CA ILE A 133 -21.63 3.92 -2.24
C ILE A 133 -20.27 3.77 -2.94
N LEU A 134 -19.34 3.03 -2.34
CA LEU A 134 -18.01 2.79 -2.93
C LEU A 134 -18.04 1.72 -4.02
N ARG A 135 -18.93 0.74 -3.87
CA ARG A 135 -19.12 -0.33 -4.85
C ARG A 135 -20.59 -0.70 -4.90
N PRO A 136 -21.22 -0.76 -6.09
CA PRO A 136 -22.60 -1.20 -6.21
C PRO A 136 -22.75 -2.69 -5.87
N GLU A 137 -23.98 -3.10 -5.62
CA GLU A 137 -24.35 -4.51 -5.53
C GLU A 137 -24.02 -5.26 -6.82
N ARG A 138 -23.84 -6.57 -6.68
CA ARG A 138 -23.60 -7.46 -7.82
C ARG A 138 -24.08 -8.86 -7.52
N PHE A 139 -24.47 -9.59 -8.56
CA PHE A 139 -24.70 -11.03 -8.44
C PHE A 139 -23.41 -11.76 -8.11
N VAL A 140 -23.52 -12.75 -7.24
CA VAL A 140 -22.44 -13.67 -6.91
C VAL A 140 -22.93 -15.09 -7.11
N SER A 141 -22.09 -15.95 -7.70
CA SER A 141 -22.39 -17.37 -7.85
C SER A 141 -22.23 -18.12 -6.52
N ASN A 142 -21.16 -17.79 -5.79
CA ASN A 142 -20.87 -18.31 -4.47
C ASN A 142 -20.60 -17.15 -3.51
N PRO A 143 -20.86 -17.33 -2.20
CA PRO A 143 -20.44 -16.36 -1.20
C PRO A 143 -18.94 -16.09 -1.29
N PRO A 144 -18.53 -14.81 -1.36
CA PRO A 144 -17.11 -14.49 -1.35
C PRO A 144 -16.53 -14.81 0.04
N GLY A 145 -15.21 -14.98 0.11
CA GLY A 145 -14.48 -15.25 1.34
C GLY A 145 -13.34 -14.26 1.55
N TRP A 146 -12.71 -14.30 2.73
CA TRP A 146 -11.55 -13.44 3.03
C TRP A 146 -10.44 -13.56 1.98
N ARG A 147 -10.29 -14.73 1.34
CA ARG A 147 -9.31 -14.99 0.29
C ARG A 147 -9.45 -14.05 -0.89
N ASP A 148 -10.69 -13.71 -1.25
CA ASP A 148 -10.95 -12.80 -2.36
C ASP A 148 -10.28 -11.45 -2.11
N TRP A 149 -10.14 -11.00 -0.86
CA TRP A 149 -9.48 -9.73 -0.53
C TRP A 149 -8.01 -9.89 -0.14
N LEU A 150 -7.71 -10.73 0.84
CA LEU A 150 -6.38 -10.77 1.47
C LEU A 150 -5.28 -11.23 0.50
N LEU A 151 -5.63 -12.08 -0.46
CA LEU A 151 -4.66 -12.65 -1.41
C LEU A 151 -4.40 -11.75 -2.62
N ARG A 152 -5.16 -10.66 -2.82
CA ARG A 152 -4.99 -9.81 -4.02
C ARG A 152 -3.61 -9.18 -4.04
N GLY A 153 -2.88 -9.36 -5.15
CA GLY A 153 -1.53 -8.78 -5.30
C GLY A 153 -0.43 -9.49 -4.50
N LEU A 154 -0.76 -10.56 -3.76
CA LEU A 154 0.22 -11.49 -3.19
C LEU A 154 0.44 -12.63 -4.19
N SER A 155 1.61 -12.62 -4.85
CA SER A 155 2.00 -13.65 -5.81
C SER A 155 3.20 -14.40 -5.26
N THR A 156 3.16 -15.73 -5.27
CA THR A 156 4.29 -16.58 -4.85
C THR A 156 5.30 -16.79 -5.97
N THR A 157 4.98 -16.38 -7.19
CA THR A 157 5.89 -16.42 -8.34
C THR A 157 6.43 -15.02 -8.60
N ALA A 158 7.75 -14.89 -8.66
CA ALA A 158 8.39 -13.68 -9.14
C ALA A 158 8.04 -13.49 -10.62
N THR A 159 7.55 -12.30 -10.98
CA THR A 159 7.24 -11.97 -12.37
C THR A 159 8.50 -12.10 -13.22
N PRO A 160 8.49 -12.84 -14.35
CA PRO A 160 9.62 -12.91 -15.26
C PRO A 160 10.05 -11.52 -15.74
N GLY A 161 11.35 -11.32 -15.93
CA GLY A 161 11.89 -10.05 -16.41
C GLY A 161 13.26 -10.23 -17.06
N THR A 162 13.77 -9.14 -17.65
CA THR A 162 15.02 -9.13 -18.40
C THR A 162 16.25 -8.86 -17.52
N GLU A 163 16.06 -8.59 -16.23
CA GLU A 163 17.11 -8.20 -15.28
C GLU A 163 18.16 -9.30 -15.11
N GLY A 164 17.76 -10.58 -15.25
CA GLY A 164 18.69 -11.71 -15.26
C GLY A 164 19.66 -11.75 -16.43
N ARG A 165 19.50 -10.86 -17.43
CA ARG A 165 20.45 -10.71 -18.54
C ARG A 165 21.63 -9.79 -18.19
N VAL A 166 21.52 -9.01 -17.11
CA VAL A 166 22.61 -8.14 -16.64
C VAL A 166 23.48 -8.95 -15.69
N VAL A 167 24.60 -9.48 -16.21
CA VAL A 167 25.51 -10.35 -15.45
C VAL A 167 26.75 -9.56 -15.02
N PRO A 168 27.10 -9.51 -13.72
CA PRO A 168 28.34 -8.88 -13.24
C PRO A 168 29.59 -9.61 -13.76
N GLU A 169 30.57 -8.87 -14.26
CA GLU A 169 31.75 -9.45 -14.93
C GLU A 169 32.95 -9.63 -13.98
N ASP A 170 33.13 -8.70 -13.05
CA ASP A 170 34.25 -8.69 -12.11
C ASP A 170 33.78 -8.70 -10.64
N ARG A 171 34.74 -8.71 -9.71
CA ARG A 171 34.48 -8.76 -8.27
C ARG A 171 33.83 -7.48 -7.74
N ALA A 172 34.16 -6.31 -8.29
CA ALA A 172 33.59 -5.03 -7.87
C ALA A 172 32.13 -4.92 -8.33
N GLN A 173 31.83 -5.26 -9.59
CA GLN A 173 30.48 -5.37 -10.14
C GLN A 173 29.63 -6.37 -9.36
N ARG A 174 30.21 -7.53 -8.98
CA ARG A 174 29.51 -8.54 -8.18
C ARG A 174 29.11 -8.01 -6.80
N ARG A 175 30.00 -7.28 -6.12
CA ARG A 175 29.68 -6.66 -4.82
C ARG A 175 28.54 -5.64 -4.95
N LEU A 176 28.59 -4.79 -5.97
CA LEU A 176 27.53 -3.84 -6.28
C LEU A 176 26.19 -4.54 -6.51
N TRP A 177 26.19 -5.55 -7.39
CA TRP A 177 25.03 -6.36 -7.71
C TRP A 177 24.42 -7.02 -6.47
N GLU A 178 25.23 -7.70 -5.66
CA GLU A 178 24.73 -8.39 -4.48
C GLU A 178 24.14 -7.42 -3.44
N ASN A 179 24.73 -6.23 -3.29
CA ASN A 179 24.20 -5.21 -2.39
C ASN A 179 22.86 -4.68 -2.89
N ALA A 180 22.76 -4.36 -4.18
CA ALA A 180 21.51 -3.94 -4.80
C ALA A 180 20.43 -5.04 -4.70
N LEU A 181 20.81 -6.30 -4.93
CA LEU A 181 19.94 -7.46 -4.80
C LEU A 181 19.40 -7.61 -3.37
N ARG A 182 20.27 -7.53 -2.35
CA ARG A 182 19.87 -7.62 -0.93
C ARG A 182 18.94 -6.49 -0.53
N GLN A 183 19.23 -5.25 -0.98
CA GLN A 183 18.38 -4.11 -0.73
C GLN A 183 17.00 -4.29 -1.37
N GLY A 184 16.97 -4.61 -2.67
CA GLY A 184 15.73 -4.88 -3.39
C GLY A 184 14.92 -6.00 -2.73
N TRP A 185 15.59 -7.07 -2.28
CA TRP A 185 14.94 -8.17 -1.57
C TRP A 185 14.16 -7.69 -0.36
N GLN A 186 14.78 -6.90 0.51
CA GLN A 186 14.10 -6.36 1.69
C GLN A 186 12.92 -5.46 1.30
N GLU A 187 13.10 -4.56 0.34
CA GLU A 187 12.03 -3.69 -0.16
C GLU A 187 10.85 -4.48 -0.74
N GLY A 188 11.13 -5.59 -1.42
CA GLY A 188 10.11 -6.51 -1.91
C GLY A 188 9.32 -7.17 -0.79
N ARG A 189 10.01 -7.58 0.29
CA ARG A 189 9.35 -8.13 1.48
C ARG A 189 8.45 -7.09 2.15
N ASP A 190 8.97 -5.89 2.39
CA ASP A 190 8.21 -4.78 2.99
C ASP A 190 6.98 -4.42 2.13
N ASN A 191 7.13 -4.44 0.80
CA ASN A 191 6.02 -4.21 -0.12
C ASN A 191 4.91 -5.27 0.00
N ALA A 192 5.26 -6.54 0.21
CA ALA A 192 4.28 -7.61 0.41
C ALA A 192 3.50 -7.39 1.73
N ASP A 193 4.18 -6.97 2.80
CA ASP A 193 3.54 -6.65 4.08
C ASP A 193 2.57 -5.46 3.94
N LEU A 194 2.99 -4.37 3.29
CA LEU A 194 2.12 -3.22 2.99
C LEU A 194 0.92 -3.62 2.11
N THR A 195 1.13 -4.52 1.16
CA THR A 195 0.05 -5.05 0.30
C THR A 195 -0.99 -5.78 1.15
N LEU A 196 -0.56 -6.65 2.06
CA LEU A 196 -1.47 -7.36 2.96
C LEU A 196 -2.22 -6.41 3.90
N GLU A 197 -1.52 -5.44 4.48
CA GLU A 197 -2.13 -4.43 5.35
C GLU A 197 -3.24 -3.65 4.62
N ALA A 198 -2.95 -3.18 3.40
CA ALA A 198 -3.93 -2.48 2.56
C ALA A 198 -5.12 -3.39 2.22
N ASN A 199 -4.88 -4.68 1.93
CA ASN A 199 -5.95 -5.64 1.68
C ASN A 199 -6.81 -5.90 2.91
N GLN A 200 -6.22 -5.98 4.10
CA GLN A 200 -6.94 -6.16 5.36
C GLN A 200 -7.85 -4.96 5.67
N LYS A 201 -7.33 -3.74 5.48
CA LYS A 201 -8.12 -2.50 5.60
C LYS A 201 -9.30 -2.50 4.62
N ARG A 202 -9.04 -2.89 3.36
CA ARG A 202 -10.08 -3.01 2.34
C ARG A 202 -11.14 -4.07 2.67
N LEU A 203 -10.73 -5.24 3.15
CA LEU A 203 -11.64 -6.31 3.58
C LEU A 203 -12.54 -5.83 4.72
N THR A 204 -11.94 -5.24 5.75
CA THR A 204 -12.66 -4.76 6.93
C THR A 204 -13.65 -3.65 6.57
N ARG A 205 -13.22 -2.68 5.75
CA ARG A 205 -14.09 -1.63 5.24
C ARG A 205 -15.23 -2.19 4.39
N ASP A 206 -14.92 -3.03 3.40
CA ASP A 206 -15.92 -3.58 2.49
C ASP A 206 -16.96 -4.43 3.24
N TYR A 207 -16.53 -5.27 4.18
CA TYR A 207 -17.42 -6.09 5.01
C TYR A 207 -18.32 -5.23 5.90
N ARG A 208 -17.76 -4.27 6.63
CA ARG A 208 -18.53 -3.32 7.47
C ARG A 208 -19.49 -2.48 6.62
N GLY A 209 -19.06 -2.06 5.44
CA GLY A 209 -19.89 -1.27 4.53
C GLY A 209 -21.10 -2.03 4.01
N MET A 210 -20.97 -3.35 3.78
CA MET A 210 -22.09 -4.22 3.44
C MET A 210 -23.05 -4.42 4.62
N MET A 211 -22.54 -4.48 5.86
CA MET A 211 -23.40 -4.50 7.05
C MET A 211 -24.13 -3.16 7.25
N LEU A 212 -23.43 -2.05 7.01
CA LEU A 212 -23.99 -0.70 7.08
C LEU A 212 -25.12 -0.51 6.08
N TYR A 213 -25.01 -1.07 4.87
CA TYR A 213 -26.12 -1.13 3.92
C TYR A 213 -27.39 -1.73 4.54
N ALA A 214 -27.28 -2.89 5.19
CA ALA A 214 -28.43 -3.54 5.81
C ALA A 214 -29.07 -2.68 6.91
N LEU A 215 -28.25 -1.95 7.68
CA LEU A 215 -28.72 -1.00 8.68
C LEU A 215 -29.47 0.18 8.05
N LEU A 216 -28.88 0.84 7.06
CA LEU A 216 -29.48 1.99 6.37
C LEU A 216 -30.76 1.60 5.64
N TRP A 217 -30.80 0.39 5.07
CA TRP A 217 -31.99 -0.12 4.39
C TRP A 217 -33.14 -0.32 5.37
N ARG A 218 -32.86 -0.91 6.55
CA ARG A 218 -33.86 -1.04 7.62
C ARG A 218 -34.36 0.31 8.13
N GLN A 219 -33.51 1.33 8.09
CA GLN A 219 -33.86 2.71 8.43
C GLN A 219 -34.57 3.47 7.29
N GLY A 220 -34.78 2.86 6.12
CA GLY A 220 -35.39 3.52 4.96
C GLY A 220 -34.52 4.57 4.26
N MET A 221 -33.22 4.63 4.60
CA MET A 221 -32.27 5.62 4.11
C MET A 221 -31.60 5.22 2.79
N ILE A 222 -31.67 3.94 2.42
CA ILE A 222 -31.21 3.43 1.13
C ILE A 222 -32.23 2.44 0.58
N THR A 223 -32.40 2.42 -0.74
CA THR A 223 -33.29 1.51 -1.43
C THR A 223 -32.63 0.14 -1.67
N ARG A 224 -33.49 -0.83 -1.94
CA ARG A 224 -33.08 -2.16 -2.38
C ARG A 224 -32.99 -2.18 -3.91
N PRO A 225 -31.99 -2.86 -4.50
CA PRO A 225 -31.98 -3.09 -5.94
C PRO A 225 -33.19 -3.92 -6.37
N ASP A 226 -33.79 -3.57 -7.50
CA ASP A 226 -34.86 -4.35 -8.11
C ASP A 226 -34.28 -5.42 -9.03
N VAL A 227 -34.72 -6.67 -8.88
CA VAL A 227 -34.23 -7.81 -9.66
C VAL A 227 -35.34 -8.34 -10.53
N THR A 228 -35.08 -8.39 -11.83
CA THR A 228 -35.98 -9.05 -12.80
C THR A 228 -35.49 -10.47 -13.08
N GLU A 229 -36.42 -11.41 -13.20
CA GLU A 229 -36.16 -12.79 -13.60
C GLU A 229 -36.94 -13.10 -14.88
N GLN A 230 -36.23 -13.52 -15.93
CA GLN A 230 -36.82 -14.02 -17.17
C GLN A 230 -36.57 -15.51 -17.27
N ARG A 231 -37.63 -16.30 -17.44
CA ARG A 231 -37.57 -17.76 -17.60
C ARG A 231 -37.88 -18.13 -19.04
N GLN A 232 -37.05 -18.97 -19.64
CA GLN A 232 -37.27 -19.52 -20.97
C GLN A 232 -37.14 -21.05 -20.88
N THR A 233 -38.16 -21.76 -21.35
CA THR A 233 -38.23 -23.22 -21.19
C THR A 233 -37.16 -23.93 -22.01
N VAL A 234 -36.87 -23.42 -23.21
CA VAL A 234 -35.85 -23.95 -24.12
C VAL A 234 -35.17 -22.79 -24.84
N THR A 235 -33.85 -22.71 -24.74
CA THR A 235 -33.00 -21.77 -25.50
C THR A 235 -31.85 -22.53 -26.15
N GLY A 236 -31.22 -21.99 -27.19
CA GLY A 236 -30.12 -22.70 -27.85
C GLY A 236 -29.92 -22.38 -29.31
N ASN A 237 -29.04 -23.16 -29.93
CA ASN A 237 -28.84 -23.23 -31.37
C ASN A 237 -28.71 -24.70 -31.80
N GLY A 238 -28.51 -24.97 -33.09
CA GLY A 238 -28.41 -26.35 -33.62
C GLY A 238 -27.29 -27.22 -33.01
N ARG A 239 -26.38 -26.66 -32.21
CA ARG A 239 -25.28 -27.37 -31.54
C ARG A 239 -25.37 -27.35 -30.00
N LYS A 240 -26.29 -26.56 -29.42
CA LYS A 240 -26.43 -26.41 -27.96
C LYS A 240 -27.89 -26.18 -27.62
N LEU A 241 -28.48 -27.10 -26.87
CA LEU A 241 -29.81 -26.98 -26.28
C LEU A 241 -29.65 -26.66 -24.79
N ILE A 242 -30.35 -25.64 -24.31
CA ILE A 242 -30.43 -25.25 -22.91
C ILE A 242 -31.90 -25.37 -22.52
N THR A 243 -32.18 -26.15 -21.49
CA THR A 243 -33.52 -26.34 -20.94
C THR A 243 -33.62 -25.68 -19.58
N GLY A 244 -34.74 -25.01 -19.31
CA GLY A 244 -34.97 -24.30 -18.04
C GLY A 244 -34.06 -23.08 -17.83
N ASP A 245 -33.78 -22.33 -18.90
CA ASP A 245 -32.95 -21.13 -18.87
C ASP A 245 -33.60 -20.03 -18.00
N ARG A 246 -32.82 -19.45 -17.09
CA ARG A 246 -33.26 -18.40 -16.16
C ARG A 246 -32.23 -17.28 -16.16
N VAL A 247 -32.65 -16.10 -16.57
CA VAL A 247 -31.79 -14.91 -16.60
C VAL A 247 -32.28 -13.92 -15.56
N ARG A 248 -31.42 -13.60 -14.59
CA ARG A 248 -31.67 -12.54 -13.60
C ARG A 248 -30.87 -11.30 -13.93
N ARG A 249 -31.49 -10.13 -13.83
CA ARG A 249 -30.84 -8.83 -14.06
C ARG A 249 -31.22 -7.83 -12.96
N LEU A 250 -30.24 -7.04 -12.53
CA LEU A 250 -30.46 -5.85 -11.70
C LEU A 250 -31.09 -4.79 -12.62
N LYS A 251 -32.36 -4.47 -12.38
CA LYS A 251 -33.11 -3.47 -13.15
C LYS A 251 -32.81 -2.07 -12.62
N THR A 252 -32.74 -1.92 -11.30
CA THR A 252 -32.34 -0.68 -10.64
C THR A 252 -31.32 -0.98 -9.57
N HIS A 253 -30.47 0.01 -9.29
CA HIS A 253 -29.43 -0.09 -8.29
C HIS A 253 -29.89 0.38 -6.91
N ALA A 254 -29.14 0.03 -5.86
CA ALA A 254 -29.34 0.62 -4.55
C ALA A 254 -28.97 2.11 -4.58
N GLU A 255 -29.86 2.96 -4.06
CA GLU A 255 -29.67 4.42 -4.06
C GLU A 255 -30.12 5.02 -2.72
N PHE A 256 -29.47 6.11 -2.29
CA PHE A 256 -29.86 6.79 -1.06
C PHE A 256 -31.22 7.49 -1.20
N THR A 257 -32.08 7.32 -0.20
CA THR A 257 -33.37 7.99 -0.14
C THR A 257 -33.17 9.39 0.41
N LEU A 258 -33.38 10.43 -0.39
CA LEU A 258 -33.27 11.83 0.07
C LEU A 258 -34.51 12.33 0.83
N GLN A 259 -35.63 11.59 0.75
CA GLN A 259 -36.88 11.93 1.42
C GLN A 259 -36.83 11.52 2.90
N LYS A 260 -36.52 12.49 3.78
CA LYS A 260 -36.42 12.29 5.23
C LYS A 260 -37.67 11.68 5.88
N SER A 261 -38.86 11.92 5.33
CA SER A 261 -40.13 11.34 5.84
C SER A 261 -40.17 9.81 5.78
N ARG A 262 -39.33 9.19 4.94
CA ARG A 262 -39.22 7.72 4.85
C ARG A 262 -38.22 7.15 5.86
N TRP A 263 -37.44 8.00 6.52
CA TRP A 263 -36.38 7.57 7.41
C TRP A 263 -36.93 7.19 8.78
N ARG A 264 -36.37 6.12 9.35
CA ARG A 264 -36.67 5.62 10.70
C ARG A 264 -35.35 5.51 11.46
N PRO A 265 -34.78 6.65 11.91
CA PRO A 265 -33.49 6.64 12.60
C PRO A 265 -33.62 5.88 13.92
N LEU A 266 -32.57 5.13 14.28
CA LEU A 266 -32.44 4.63 15.64
C LEU A 266 -32.06 5.84 16.51
N VAL A 267 -32.93 6.25 17.42
CA VAL A 267 -32.60 7.28 18.40
C VAL A 267 -31.61 6.65 19.39
N SER A 268 -30.33 6.99 19.27
CA SER A 268 -29.37 6.75 20.34
C SER A 268 -29.54 7.86 21.36
N THR A 269 -30.15 7.55 22.51
CA THR A 269 -30.20 8.43 23.67
C THR A 269 -28.80 8.53 24.26
N GLU A 270 -27.94 9.33 23.64
CA GLU A 270 -26.61 9.63 24.14
C GLU A 270 -26.54 11.15 24.31
N GLY A 271 -27.18 11.61 25.37
CA GLY A 271 -27.41 13.04 25.58
C GLY A 271 -28.19 13.42 26.85
N GLU A 272 -28.41 12.50 27.80
CA GLU A 272 -28.81 12.89 29.14
C GLU A 272 -27.53 13.20 29.93
N LYS A 273 -27.01 14.42 29.72
CA LYS A 273 -26.05 15.02 30.65
C LYS A 273 -26.76 15.05 32.00
N ASN A 274 -26.25 14.28 32.96
CA ASN A 274 -26.52 14.44 34.37
C ASN A 274 -26.15 15.86 34.79
N ASP A 275 -27.10 16.77 34.68
CA ASP A 275 -27.09 18.02 35.41
C ASP A 275 -27.57 17.69 36.83
N ILE A 276 -26.65 17.20 37.66
CA ILE A 276 -26.87 17.14 39.10
C ILE A 276 -26.15 18.37 39.67
N THR A 277 -26.88 19.46 39.69
CA THR A 277 -26.68 20.57 40.61
C THR A 277 -26.96 20.05 42.03
N ARG A 278 -25.95 20.04 42.90
CA ARG A 278 -25.90 20.80 44.18
C ARG A 278 -24.67 20.44 45.01
#